data_AF-A0A450Z2V1-F1
#
_entry.id   AF-A0A450Z2V1-F1
#
_cell.length_a   1.000
_cell.length_b   1.000
_cell.length_c   1.000
_cell.angle_alpha   90.00
_cell.angle_beta   90.00
_cell.angle_gamma   90.00
#
_symmetry.space_group_name_H-M   'P 1'
#
loop_
_entity.id
_entity.type
_entity.pdbx_description
1 polymer ?
#
loop_
_entity_poly.entity_id
_entity_poly.type
_entity_poly.pdbx_seq_one_letter_code
_entity_poly.pdbx_strand_id
1 'polypeptide(L)'
;EVLSLFKETDRYIQETGRQMQETDRQMQETDRRMQETDRQMRETDRRIRELERLTREQSKQISGIGDKFGYFTEGLALPSMERILTEQFGMTTIMPRARTR
;
A
#
# COMPACT_ATOMS: atom_id res chain seq x y z
N GLU A 1 -61.96 -21.65 28.19
CA GLU A 1 -61.60 -20.94 26.95
C GLU A 1 -60.75 -19.68 27.21
N VAL A 2 -61.19 -18.73 28.05
CA VAL A 2 -60.40 -17.51 28.34
C VAL A 2 -59.08 -17.79 29.09
N LEU A 3 -59.11 -18.63 30.12
CA LEU A 3 -57.90 -19.02 30.88
C LEU A 3 -56.84 -19.75 30.05
N SER A 4 -57.27 -20.56 29.06
CA SER A 4 -56.34 -21.22 28.12
C SER A 4 -55.69 -20.22 27.18
N LEU A 5 -56.45 -19.22 26.71
CA LEU A 5 -55.93 -18.13 25.88
C LEU A 5 -54.85 -17.33 26.63
N PHE A 6 -55.09 -16.96 27.89
CA PHE A 6 -54.08 -16.27 28.72
C PHE A 6 -52.79 -17.08 28.88
N LYS A 7 -52.87 -18.40 29.09
CA LYS A 7 -51.68 -19.27 29.18
C LYS A 7 -50.91 -19.35 27.87
N GLU A 8 -51.61 -19.32 26.74
CA GLU A 8 -51.00 -19.32 25.41
C GLU A 8 -50.30 -17.99 25.12
N THR A 9 -50.95 -16.87 25.46
CA THR A 9 -50.34 -15.52 25.35
C THR A 9 -49.10 -15.40 26.23
N ASP A 10 -49.13 -15.88 27.47
CA ASP A 10 -47.96 -15.86 28.37
C ASP A 10 -46.79 -16.67 27.80
N ARG A 11 -47.08 -17.85 27.24
CA ARG A 11 -46.06 -18.67 26.56
C ARG A 11 -45.46 -17.95 25.37
N TYR A 12 -46.29 -17.30 24.54
CA TYR A 12 -45.82 -16.55 23.38
C TYR A 12 -44.92 -15.38 23.79
N ILE A 13 -45.29 -14.63 24.82
CA ILE A 13 -44.49 -13.53 25.37
C ILE A 13 -43.13 -14.05 25.86
N GLN A 14 -43.11 -15.19 26.58
CA GLN A 14 -41.85 -15.79 27.05
C GLN A 14 -40.97 -16.24 25.88
N GLU A 15 -41.56 -16.81 24.83
CA GLU A 15 -40.83 -17.23 23.63
C GLU A 15 -40.25 -16.03 22.88
N THR A 16 -41.04 -14.98 22.66
CA THR A 16 -40.56 -13.73 22.07
C THR A 16 -39.45 -13.11 22.91
N GLY A 17 -39.58 -13.08 24.24
CA GLY A 17 -38.54 -12.58 25.13
C GLY A 17 -37.22 -13.35 25.00
N ARG A 18 -37.27 -14.68 24.82
CA ARG A 18 -36.08 -15.50 24.57
C ARG A 18 -35.47 -15.21 23.19
N GLN A 19 -36.28 -15.06 22.15
CA GLN A 19 -35.82 -14.73 20.81
C GLN A 19 -35.14 -13.35 20.75
N MET A 20 -35.68 -12.36 21.47
CA MET A 20 -35.07 -11.04 21.59
C MET A 20 -33.69 -11.11 22.26
N GLN A 21 -33.57 -11.84 23.37
CA GLN A 21 -32.28 -12.03 24.05
C GLN A 21 -31.24 -12.72 23.15
N GLU A 22 -31.67 -13.68 22.34
CA GLU A 22 -30.77 -14.35 21.40
C GLU A 22 -30.32 -13.42 20.27
N THR A 23 -31.25 -12.63 19.72
CA THR A 23 -30.93 -11.58 18.73
C THR A 23 -29.92 -10.59 19.29
N ASP A 24 -30.12 -10.12 20.53
CA ASP A 24 -29.20 -9.18 21.19
C ASP A 24 -27.79 -9.77 21.34
N ARG A 25 -27.67 -11.05 21.67
CA ARG A 25 -26.37 -11.74 21.74
C ARG A 25 -25.71 -11.82 20.37
N GLN A 26 -26.46 -12.16 19.33
CA GLN A 26 -25.93 -12.24 17.97
C GLN A 26 -25.46 -10.88 17.46
N MET A 27 -26.20 -9.80 17.78
CA MET A 27 -25.78 -8.44 17.46
C MET A 27 -24.47 -8.08 18.16
N GLN A 28 -24.35 -8.36 19.46
CA GLN A 28 -23.10 -8.13 20.20
C GLN A 28 -21.92 -8.92 19.65
N GLU A 29 -22.13 -10.17 19.20
CA GLU A 29 -21.09 -10.96 18.55
C GLU A 29 -20.68 -10.34 17.21
N THR A 30 -21.65 -9.90 16.42
CA THR A 30 -21.41 -9.23 15.13
C THR A 30 -20.60 -7.96 15.33
N ASP A 31 -20.97 -7.12 16.31
CA ASP A 31 -20.22 -5.90 16.63
C ASP A 31 -18.77 -6.19 17.02
N ARG A 32 -18.52 -7.26 17.79
CA ARG A 32 -17.15 -7.68 18.14
C ARG A 32 -16.36 -8.10 16.92
N ARG A 33 -16.96 -8.88 16.02
CA ARG A 33 -16.32 -9.32 14.76
C ARG A 33 -16.02 -8.14 13.84
N MET A 34 -16.91 -7.15 13.76
CA MET A 34 -16.67 -5.91 13.01
C MET A 34 -15.49 -5.12 13.59
N GLN A 35 -15.43 -4.96 14.91
CA GLN A 35 -14.29 -4.29 15.56
C GLN A 35 -12.95 -5.01 15.34
N GLU A 36 -12.96 -6.35 15.32
CA GLU A 36 -11.77 -7.13 14.99
C GLU A 36 -11.34 -6.93 13.54
N THR A 37 -12.30 -6.96 12.62
CA THR A 37 -12.06 -6.70 11.18
C THR A 37 -11.47 -5.30 10.97
N ASP A 38 -12.02 -4.28 11.62
CA ASP A 38 -11.48 -2.91 11.56
C ASP A 38 -10.03 -2.83 12.06
N ARG A 39 -9.68 -3.57 13.12
CA ARG A 39 -8.30 -3.62 13.62
C ARG A 39 -7.36 -4.28 12.61
N GLN A 40 -7.78 -5.39 12.00
CA GLN A 40 -7.00 -6.09 10.98
C GLN A 40 -6.80 -5.22 9.72
N MET A 41 -7.82 -4.47 9.30
CA MET A 41 -7.70 -3.52 8.19
C MET A 41 -6.69 -2.42 8.49
N ARG A 42 -6.76 -1.82 9.69
CA ARG A 42 -5.79 -0.79 10.12
C ARG A 42 -4.36 -1.32 10.19
N GLU A 43 -4.16 -2.57 10.57
CA GLU A 43 -2.85 -3.21 10.55
C GLU A 43 -2.35 -3.42 9.12
N THR A 44 -3.22 -3.89 8.23
CA THR A 44 -2.91 -4.06 6.80
C THR A 44 -2.50 -2.74 6.16
N ASP A 45 -3.23 -1.65 6.45
CA ASP A 45 -2.89 -0.30 5.97
C ASP A 45 -1.52 0.20 6.45
N ARG A 46 -1.09 -0.19 7.65
CA ARG A 46 0.24 0.15 8.17
C ARG A 46 1.32 -0.62 7.41
N ARG A 47 1.11 -1.92 7.19
CA ARG A 47 2.04 -2.77 6.43
C ARG A 47 2.18 -2.29 4.98
N ILE A 48 1.09 -1.89 4.33
CA ILE A 48 1.12 -1.33 2.98
C ILE A 48 1.97 -0.05 2.94
N ARG A 49 1.77 0.88 3.89
CA ARG A 49 2.56 2.12 3.97
C ARG A 49 4.05 1.86 4.20
N GLU A 50 4.39 0.84 4.98
CA GLU A 50 5.78 0.42 5.17
C GLU A 50 6.39 -0.13 3.88
N LEU A 51 5.67 -0.98 3.15
CA LEU A 51 6.09 -1.50 1.86
C LEU A 51 6.27 -0.39 0.81
N GLU A 52 5.38 0.60 0.77
CA GLU A 52 5.53 1.76 -0.10
C GLU A 52 6.82 2.53 0.20
N ARG A 53 7.14 2.72 1.49
CA ARG A 53 8.36 3.40 1.91
C ARG A 53 9.61 2.63 1.47
N LEU A 54 9.64 1.32 1.72
CA LEU A 54 10.72 0.45 1.29
C LEU A 54 10.91 0.48 -0.23
N THR A 55 9.80 0.40 -0.97
CA THR A 55 9.83 0.45 -2.44
C THR A 55 10.42 1.76 -2.94
N ARG A 56 10.01 2.91 -2.38
CA ARG A 56 10.58 4.22 -2.74
C ARG A 56 12.08 4.30 -2.44
N GLU A 57 12.52 3.72 -1.33
CA GLU A 57 13.95 3.70 -0.97
C GLU A 57 14.76 2.85 -1.95
N GLN A 58 14.27 1.67 -2.29
CA GLN A 58 14.87 0.82 -3.31
C GLN A 58 14.91 1.52 -4.68
N SER A 59 13.84 2.19 -5.10
CA SER A 59 13.83 2.96 -6.35
C SER A 59 14.89 4.07 -6.36
N LYS A 60 15.10 4.76 -5.23
CA LYS A 60 16.17 5.76 -5.11
C LYS A 60 17.57 5.12 -5.23
N GLN A 61 17.79 3.97 -4.60
CA GLN A 61 19.07 3.26 -4.70
C GLN A 61 19.34 2.81 -6.14
N ILE A 62 18.34 2.23 -6.82
CA ILE A 62 18.44 1.82 -8.22
C ILE A 62 18.71 3.02 -9.13
N SER A 63 18.00 4.13 -8.93
CA SER A 63 18.25 5.38 -9.67
C SER A 63 19.68 5.87 -9.48
N GLY A 64 20.16 5.92 -8.23
CA GLY A 64 21.54 6.30 -7.92
C GLY A 64 22.58 5.36 -8.53
N ILE A 65 22.27 4.07 -8.70
CA ILE A 65 23.11 3.13 -9.45
C ILE A 65 23.13 3.49 -10.93
N GLY A 66 21.98 3.74 -11.55
CA GLY A 66 21.88 4.18 -12.95
C GLY A 66 22.70 5.43 -13.23
N ASP A 67 22.60 6.44 -12.35
CA ASP A 67 23.41 7.65 -12.43
C ASP A 67 24.90 7.34 -12.38
N LYS A 68 25.35 6.53 -11.41
CA LYS A 68 26.76 6.14 -11.26
C LYS A 68 27.28 5.37 -12.47
N PHE A 69 26.49 4.45 -13.02
CA PHE A 69 26.85 3.75 -14.25
C PHE A 69 26.99 4.72 -15.42
N GLY A 70 26.09 5.69 -15.55
CA GLY A 70 26.20 6.75 -16.57
C GLY A 70 27.48 7.59 -16.41
N TYR A 71 27.82 8.01 -15.18
CA TYR A 71 29.09 8.71 -14.91
C TYR A 71 30.31 7.85 -15.25
N PHE A 72 30.28 6.58 -14.87
CA PHE A 72 31.38 5.65 -15.08
C PHE A 72 31.62 5.40 -16.58
N THR A 73 30.58 5.07 -17.35
CA THR A 73 30.70 4.80 -18.78
C THR A 73 31.11 6.03 -19.58
N GLU A 74 30.60 7.21 -19.21
CA GLU A 74 31.04 8.47 -19.80
C GLU A 74 32.52 8.73 -19.49
N GLY A 75 32.97 8.53 -18.24
CA GLY A 75 34.38 8.69 -17.89
C GLY A 75 35.30 7.75 -18.66
N LEU A 76 34.85 6.54 -18.99
CA LEU A 76 35.60 5.61 -19.83
C LEU A 76 35.59 5.99 -21.32
N ALA A 77 34.47 6.48 -21.85
CA ALA A 77 34.30 6.73 -23.27
C ALA A 77 34.75 8.13 -23.71
N LEU A 78 34.71 9.12 -22.80
CA LEU A 78 34.97 10.53 -23.10
C LEU A 78 36.38 10.75 -23.69
N PRO A 79 37.48 10.19 -23.14
CA PRO A 79 38.82 10.44 -23.70
C PRO A 79 39.00 9.89 -25.14
N SER A 80 38.31 8.81 -25.50
CA SER A 80 38.30 8.33 -26.89
C SER A 80 37.43 9.21 -27.79
N MET A 81 36.27 9.63 -27.31
CA MET A 81 35.35 10.48 -28.08
C MET A 81 35.94 11.88 -28.32
N GLU A 82 36.61 12.48 -27.34
CA GLU A 82 37.30 13.77 -27.49
C GLU A 82 38.37 13.69 -28.59
N ARG A 83 39.21 12.65 -28.57
CA ARG A 83 40.22 12.44 -29.62
C ARG A 83 39.58 12.33 -31.00
N ILE A 84 38.54 11.51 -31.16
CA ILE A 84 37.85 11.34 -32.45
C ILE A 84 37.26 12.67 -32.93
N LEU A 85 36.54 13.40 -32.08
CA LEU A 85 35.87 14.65 -32.45
C LEU A 85 36.87 15.75 -32.83
N THR A 86 37.98 15.88 -32.10
CA THR A 86 39.00 16.88 -32.41
C THR A 86 39.84 16.49 -33.63
N GLU A 87 40.35 15.26 -33.66
CA GLU A 87 41.33 14.86 -34.68
C GLU A 87 40.68 14.53 -36.03
N GLN A 88 39.50 13.91 -36.04
CA GLN A 88 38.85 13.46 -37.28
C GLN A 88 37.80 14.45 -37.79
N PHE A 89 37.12 15.14 -36.88
CA PHE A 89 36.00 16.03 -37.25
C PHE A 89 36.32 17.52 -37.07
N GLY A 90 37.50 17.87 -36.56
CA GLY A 90 37.92 19.27 -36.40
C GLY A 90 37.09 20.07 -35.40
N MET A 91 36.41 19.40 -34.46
CA MET A 91 35.61 20.07 -33.44
C MET A 91 36.51 20.85 -32.48
N THR A 92 36.26 22.14 -32.35
CA THR A 92 37.03 23.06 -31.48
C THR A 92 36.40 23.28 -30.12
N THR A 93 35.13 22.90 -29.95
CA THR A 93 34.40 22.99 -28.69
C THR A 93 33.66 21.68 -28.44
N ILE A 94 33.99 21.02 -27.33
CA ILE A 94 33.35 19.78 -26.89
C ILE A 94 32.88 20.03 -25.46
N MET A 95 31.59 19.81 -25.20
CA MET A 95 31.00 20.01 -23.87
C MET A 95 30.55 18.66 -23.32
N PRO A 96 31.30 18.07 -22.36
CA PRO A 96 30.84 16.92 -21.62
C PRO A 96 29.58 17.29 -20.83
N ARG A 97 28.47 16.60 -21.08
CA ARG A 97 27.14 16.83 -20.51
C ARG A 97 26.51 18.21 -20.79
N ALA A 98 25.82 18.32 -21.92
CA ALA A 98 24.75 19.30 -22.06
C ALA A 98 23.50 18.82 -21.29
N ARG A 99 23.12 19.52 -20.22
CA ARG A 99 21.79 19.35 -19.60
C ARG A 99 20.89 20.48 -20.08
N THR A 100 19.95 20.18 -20.96
CA THR A 100 18.81 21.06 -21.23
C THR A 100 17.82 20.94 -20.09
N ARG A 101 17.34 22.09 -19.62
CA ARG A 101 16.46 22.22 -18.45
C ARG A 101 15.00 22.16 -18.86
#